data_AF-A0A0F9IEA6-F1
#
_entry.id   AF-A0A0F9IEA6-F1
#
_cell.length_a   1.000
_cell.length_b   1.000
_cell.length_c   1.000
_cell.angle_alpha   90.00
_cell.angle_beta   90.00
_cell.angle_gamma   90.00
#
_symmetry.space_group_name_H-M   'P 1'
#
loop_
_entity.id
_entity.type
_entity.pdbx_description
1 polymer ?
#
loop_
_entity_poly.entity_id
_entity_poly.type
_entity_poly.pdbx_seq_one_letter_code
_entity_poly.pdbx_strand_id
1 'polypeptide(L)'
;MTIPSTDREERARVRSRIGKLILEFCCENRTFHMEDLRLYVQNWVDVAPDSVSRILRQLRQQSILNYSVVSRRQSLYRTKPVERPAGQAELFAAPWSE
;
A
#
# COMPACT_ATOMS: atom_id res chain seq x y z
N MET A 1 -1.17 -17.24 33.61
CA MET A 1 -0.46 -15.94 33.41
C MET A 1 -0.26 -15.79 31.92
N THR A 2 -1.16 -15.08 31.24
CA THR A 2 -1.23 -15.04 29.78
C THR A 2 -0.20 -14.04 29.26
N ILE A 3 0.73 -14.52 28.43
CA ILE A 3 1.79 -13.71 27.83
C ILE A 3 1.13 -12.68 26.91
N PRO A 4 1.40 -11.36 27.04
CA PRO A 4 0.91 -10.33 26.11
C PRO A 4 1.69 -10.42 24.79
N SER A 5 1.48 -11.51 24.07
CA SER A 5 1.88 -11.67 22.68
C SER A 5 0.73 -11.13 21.83
N THR A 6 0.80 -10.05 21.07
CA THR A 6 1.82 -9.02 20.90
C THR A 6 1.09 -8.00 20.03
N ASP A 7 0.54 -6.94 20.62
CA ASP A 7 -0.16 -5.86 19.88
C ASP A 7 0.67 -5.38 18.66
N ARG A 8 2.00 -5.43 18.78
CA ARG A 8 2.96 -5.15 17.71
C ARG A 8 2.91 -6.13 16.53
N GLU A 9 2.79 -7.43 16.77
CA GLU A 9 2.75 -8.46 15.71
C GLU A 9 1.41 -8.48 15.00
N GLU A 10 0.31 -8.33 15.75
CA GLU A 10 -1.03 -8.21 15.16
C GLU A 10 -1.11 -6.96 14.28
N ARG A 11 -0.63 -5.81 14.77
CA ARG A 11 -0.53 -4.58 13.97
C ARG A 11 0.36 -4.76 12.74
N ALA A 12 1.45 -5.50 12.82
CA ALA A 12 2.31 -5.78 11.68
C ALA A 12 1.58 -6.62 10.62
N ARG A 13 0.87 -7.69 11.04
CA ARG A 13 0.07 -8.52 10.12
C ARG A 13 -1.06 -7.73 9.49
N VAL A 14 -1.77 -6.92 10.26
CA VAL A 14 -2.85 -6.04 9.79
C VAL A 14 -2.30 -5.05 8.76
N ARG A 15 -1.16 -4.39 9.03
CA ARG A 15 -0.52 -3.48 8.06
C ARG A 15 -0.14 -4.18 6.76
N SER A 16 0.47 -5.36 6.83
CA SER A 16 0.82 -6.15 5.63
C SER A 16 -0.43 -6.55 4.84
N ARG A 17 -1.52 -6.91 5.52
CA ARG A 17 -2.79 -7.31 4.89
C ARG A 17 -3.50 -6.14 4.22
N ILE A 18 -3.57 -4.98 4.89
CA ILE A 18 -4.11 -3.75 4.29
C ILE A 18 -3.28 -3.35 3.08
N GLY A 19 -1.95 -3.41 3.17
CA GLY A 19 -1.06 -3.10 2.05
C GLY A 19 -1.36 -3.97 0.82
N LYS A 20 -1.51 -5.28 1.03
CA LYS A 20 -1.90 -6.21 -0.04
C LYS A 20 -3.24 -5.85 -0.67
N LEU A 21 -4.26 -5.57 0.14
CA LEU A 21 -5.60 -5.19 -0.35
C LEU A 21 -5.56 -3.90 -1.17
N ILE A 22 -4.80 -2.89 -0.72
CA ILE A 22 -4.63 -1.64 -1.47
C ILE A 22 -3.98 -1.91 -2.82
N LEU A 23 -2.94 -2.74 -2.87
CA LEU A 23 -2.26 -3.10 -4.12
C LEU A 23 -3.18 -3.87 -5.06
N GLU A 24 -3.92 -4.84 -4.54
CA GLU A 24 -4.88 -5.63 -5.31
C GLU A 24 -5.98 -4.74 -5.90
N PHE A 25 -6.52 -3.82 -5.09
CA PHE A 25 -7.48 -2.82 -5.55
C PHE A 25 -6.89 -1.86 -6.58
N CYS A 26 -5.59 -1.56 -6.51
CA CYS A 26 -4.91 -0.59 -7.39
C CYS A 26 -4.29 -1.20 -8.66
N CYS A 27 -4.29 -2.52 -8.80
CA CYS A 27 -3.53 -3.30 -9.79
C CYS A 27 -3.87 -2.96 -11.26
N GLU A 28 -5.04 -2.39 -11.55
CA GLU A 28 -5.57 -2.23 -12.91
C GLU A 28 -5.47 -0.82 -13.50
N ASN A 29 -4.50 -0.01 -13.08
CA ASN A 29 -4.31 1.37 -13.61
C ASN A 29 -5.61 2.22 -13.56
N ARG A 30 -6.44 1.93 -12.56
CA ARG A 30 -7.82 2.43 -12.45
C ARG A 30 -7.89 3.79 -11.79
N THR A 31 -8.98 4.47 -12.11
CA THR A 31 -9.42 5.65 -11.37
C THR A 31 -10.33 5.20 -10.25
N PHE A 32 -10.15 5.73 -9.04
CA PHE A 32 -10.91 5.36 -7.86
C PHE A 32 -11.10 6.55 -6.92
N HIS A 33 -12.17 6.56 -6.13
CA HIS A 33 -12.31 7.52 -5.04
C HIS A 33 -11.63 6.99 -3.77
N MET A 34 -11.10 7.90 -2.96
CA MET A 34 -10.53 7.52 -1.67
C MET A 34 -11.55 6.80 -0.77
N GLU A 35 -12.83 7.17 -0.89
CA GLU A 35 -13.92 6.52 -0.16
C GLU A 35 -14.12 5.07 -0.59
N ASP A 36 -14.12 4.78 -1.90
CA ASP A 36 -14.21 3.41 -2.42
C ASP A 36 -13.09 2.53 -1.87
N LEU A 37 -11.85 3.06 -1.84
CA LEU A 37 -10.70 2.34 -1.29
C LEU A 37 -10.89 2.07 0.22
N ARG A 38 -11.38 3.05 0.97
CA ARG A 38 -11.63 2.91 2.41
C ARG A 38 -12.73 1.89 2.68
N LEU A 39 -13.83 1.92 1.93
CA LEU A 39 -14.93 0.97 2.07
C LEU A 39 -14.49 -0.45 1.72
N TYR A 40 -13.73 -0.60 0.63
CA TYR A 40 -13.17 -1.89 0.23
C TYR A 40 -12.31 -2.47 1.36
N VAL A 41 -11.33 -1.72 1.89
CA VAL A 41 -10.46 -2.22 2.97
C VAL A 41 -11.25 -2.52 4.25
N GLN A 42 -12.19 -1.66 4.64
CA GLN A 42 -13.04 -1.88 5.83
C GLN A 42 -13.89 -3.14 5.72
N ASN A 43 -14.31 -3.52 4.51
CA ASN A 43 -15.05 -4.77 4.28
C ASN A 43 -14.22 -6.03 4.57
N TRP A 44 -12.88 -5.92 4.53
CA TRP A 44 -11.98 -7.06 4.76
C TRP A 44 -11.31 -7.05 6.14
N VAL A 45 -11.09 -5.87 6.72
CA VAL A 45 -10.38 -5.70 7.99
C VAL A 45 -10.98 -4.53 8.77
N ASP A 46 -11.23 -4.74 10.07
CA ASP A 46 -11.67 -3.68 10.97
C ASP A 46 -10.50 -2.72 11.27
N VAL A 47 -10.46 -1.60 10.53
CA VAL A 47 -9.38 -0.60 10.62
C VAL A 47 -9.95 0.80 10.53
N ALA A 48 -9.36 1.72 11.29
CA ALA A 48 -9.71 3.12 11.20
C ALA A 48 -9.41 3.68 9.78
N PRO A 49 -10.26 4.57 9.24
CA PRO A 49 -10.06 5.18 7.91
C PRO A 49 -8.75 5.97 7.78
N ASP A 50 -8.21 6.49 8.90
CA ASP A 50 -6.90 7.15 8.93
C ASP A 50 -5.76 6.16 8.62
N SER A 51 -5.85 4.92 9.11
CA SER A 51 -4.87 3.86 8.89
C SER A 51 -4.73 3.52 7.40
N VAL A 52 -5.84 3.46 6.67
CA VAL A 52 -5.84 3.23 5.21
C VAL A 52 -5.06 4.34 4.50
N SER A 53 -5.34 5.60 4.87
CA SER A 53 -4.70 6.78 4.30
C SER A 53 -3.19 6.81 4.59
N ARG A 54 -2.78 6.42 5.81
CA ARG A 54 -1.37 6.30 6.20
C ARG A 54 -0.65 5.22 5.42
N ILE A 55 -1.22 4.01 5.33
CA ILE A 55 -0.60 2.89 4.62
C ILE A 55 -0.50 3.20 3.12
N LEU A 56 -1.51 3.83 2.52
CA LEU A 56 -1.45 4.29 1.13
C LEU A 56 -0.29 5.26 0.89
N ARG A 57 -0.07 6.22 1.80
CA ARG A 57 1.08 7.14 1.74
C ARG A 57 2.40 6.40 1.94
N GLN A 58 2.45 5.44 2.85
CA GLN A 58 3.65 4.63 3.10
C GLN A 58 4.04 3.80 1.87
N LEU A 59 3.07 3.15 1.21
CA LEU A 59 3.30 2.41 -0.04
C LEU A 59 3.84 3.32 -1.15
N ARG A 60 3.36 4.58 -1.21
CA ARG A 60 3.89 5.58 -2.14
C ARG A 60 5.31 6.02 -1.80
N GLN A 61 5.60 6.24 -0.52
CA GLN A 61 6.96 6.58 -0.06
C GLN A 61 7.97 5.46 -0.30
N GLN A 62 7.52 4.21 -0.21
CA GLN A 62 8.33 3.02 -0.50
C GLN A 62 8.42 2.72 -2.00
N SER A 63 7.82 3.56 -2.87
CA SER A 63 7.74 3.33 -4.31
C SER A 63 7.13 1.97 -4.69
N ILE A 64 6.24 1.42 -3.85
CA ILE A 64 5.49 0.17 -4.13
C ILE A 64 4.19 0.46 -4.89
N LEU A 65 3.65 1.67 -4.74
CA LEU A 65 2.46 2.15 -5.43
C LEU A 65 2.68 3.60 -5.86
N ASN A 66 2.27 3.97 -7.08
CA ASN A 66 2.21 5.38 -7.48
C ASN A 66 0.77 5.78 -7.82
N TYR A 67 0.41 7.02 -7.51
CA TYR A 67 -0.91 7.57 -7.83
C TYR A 67 -0.84 9.08 -8.05
N SER A 68 -1.84 9.62 -8.74
CA SER A 68 -2.04 11.06 -8.92
C SER A 68 -3.45 11.45 -8.53
N VAL A 69 -3.58 12.63 -7.94
CA VAL A 69 -4.89 13.19 -7.59
C VAL A 69 -5.44 13.88 -8.83
N VAL A 70 -6.52 13.34 -9.37
CA VAL A 70 -7.22 13.90 -10.54
C VAL A 70 -8.10 15.07 -10.10
N SER A 71 -8.83 14.90 -9.00
CA SER A 71 -9.71 15.94 -8.45
C SER A 71 -9.71 15.90 -6.93
N ARG A 72 -9.24 16.99 -6.31
CA ARG A 72 -9.22 17.11 -4.84
C ARG A 72 -10.63 17.24 -4.26
N ARG A 73 -11.53 17.93 -4.95
CA ARG A 73 -12.93 18.14 -4.51
C ARG A 73 -13.71 16.82 -4.45
N GLN A 74 -13.45 15.93 -5.40
CA GLN A 74 -14.11 14.63 -5.48
C GLN A 74 -13.30 13.53 -4.78
N SER A 75 -12.13 13.84 -4.24
CA SER A 75 -11.19 12.81 -3.75
C SER A 75 -10.96 11.72 -4.79
N LEU A 76 -10.76 12.12 -6.06
CA LEU A 76 -10.56 11.24 -7.20
C LEU A 76 -9.06 11.02 -7.43
N TYR A 77 -8.67 9.77 -7.43
CA TYR A 77 -7.29 9.32 -7.58
C TYR A 77 -7.18 8.42 -8.81
N ARG A 78 -6.02 8.44 -9.45
CA ARG A 78 -5.68 7.54 -10.55
C ARG A 78 -4.39 6.83 -10.20
N THR A 79 -4.41 5.50 -10.21
CA THR A 79 -3.18 4.72 -10.04
C THR A 79 -2.28 4.93 -11.25
N LYS A 80 -0.98 4.85 -11.01
CA LYS A 80 0.04 4.97 -12.02
C LYS A 80 0.93 3.74 -11.97
N PRO A 81 1.51 3.32 -13.10
CA PRO A 81 2.56 2.32 -13.07
C PRO A 81 3.65 2.80 -12.13
N VAL A 82 4.08 1.88 -11.27
CA VAL A 82 5.28 2.05 -10.48
C VAL A 82 6.41 1.88 -11.47
N GLU A 83 7.08 2.98 -11.84
CA GLU A 83 8.42 2.87 -12.41
C GLU A 83 9.27 2.20 -11.35
N ARG A 84 9.45 0.88 -11.47
CA ARG A 84 10.39 0.15 -10.65
C ARG A 84 11.73 0.87 -10.89
N PRO A 85 12.33 1.53 -9.88
CA PRO A 85 13.63 2.12 -10.11
C PRO A 85 14.56 0.97 -10.49
N ALA A 86 15.07 1.01 -11.72
CA ALA A 86 15.99 -0.01 -12.25
C ALA A 86 17.22 -0.21 -11.34
N GLY A 87 17.52 0.75 -10.45
CA GLY A 87 18.60 0.70 -9.48
C GLY A 87 18.50 -0.34 -8.36
N GLN A 88 17.43 -1.15 -8.26
CA GLN A 88 17.43 -2.34 -7.38
C GLN A 88 17.62 -3.68 -8.12
N ALA A 89 17.60 -3.69 -9.46
CA ALA A 89 17.93 -4.91 -10.21
C ALA A 89 19.46 -5.10 -10.31
N GLU A 90 20.23 -4.01 -10.42
CA GLU A 90 21.69 -4.08 -10.54
C GLU A 90 22.42 -4.44 -9.24
N LEU A 91 21.85 -4.11 -8.07
CA LEU A 91 22.47 -4.46 -6.77
C LEU A 91 22.44 -5.97 -6.46
N PHE A 92 21.56 -6.73 -7.12
CA PHE A 92 21.49 -8.20 -7.00
C PHE A 92 22.00 -8.94 -8.24
N ALA A 93 22.37 -8.21 -9.30
CA ALA A 93 22.87 -8.77 -10.56
C ALA A 93 24.37 -8.58 -10.75
N ALA A 94 25.13 -8.30 -9.67
CA ALA A 94 26.57 -8.45 -9.71
C ALA A 94 26.90 -9.96 -9.69
N PRO A 95 27.38 -10.56 -10.81
CA PRO A 95 28.10 -11.80 -10.69
C PRO A 95 29.33 -11.51 -9.82
N TRP A 96 29.53 -12.29 -8.77
CA TRP A 96 30.82 -12.35 -8.09
C TRP A 96 31.87 -12.69 -9.16
N SER A 97 32.69 -11.70 -9.53
CA SER A 97 33.89 -11.92 -10.29
C SER A 97 35.04 -12.17 -9.33
N GLU A 98 35.83 -13.17 -9.73
CA GLU A 98 37.12 -13.65 -9.20
C GLU A 98 37.08 -14.65 -8.03
#